data_AF-A0A843GDI3-F1
#
_entry.id   AF-A0A843GDI3-F1
#
_cell.length_a   1.000
_cell.length_b   1.000
_cell.length_c   1.000
_cell.angle_alpha   90.00
_cell.angle_beta   90.00
_cell.angle_gamma   90.00
#
_symmetry.space_group_name_H-M   'P 1'
#
loop_
_entity.id
_entity.type
_entity.pdbx_description
1 polymer ?
#
loop_
_entity_poly.entity_id
_entity_poly.type
_entity_poly.pdbx_seq_one_letter_code
_entity_poly.pdbx_strand_id
1 'polypeptide(L)'
;MEPKEFIKAIEEYLIKNEIDIDTVTADNIDCENYEQLLWGNDIFDFRFGATRGCFIPAYNPSFVFKFDFDGLWEEYCAAERGFYKEACAQGLQKCFTKIYKFDYISNTPMYYCEYASTPFAHDRHLSEAEKEAVTSHTSKFGGPKIPLTWAKEFIDYHGAETFDKFLQFVISRGINDFHDNNIGYIGNRPVVFDYAGFFEPSKSC
;
A
#
# COMPACT_ATOMS: atom_id res chain seq x y z
N MET A 1 6.55 -16.25 -11.61
CA MET A 1 6.70 -16.95 -10.31
C MET A 1 5.38 -16.82 -9.60
N GLU A 2 4.83 -17.92 -9.10
CA GLU A 2 3.57 -17.89 -8.36
C GLU A 2 3.79 -17.42 -6.91
N PRO A 3 2.79 -16.83 -6.23
CA PRO A 3 2.95 -16.31 -4.86
C PRO A 3 3.51 -17.32 -3.85
N LYS A 4 3.14 -18.61 -3.98
CA LYS A 4 3.64 -19.69 -3.10
C LYS A 4 5.13 -19.98 -3.31
N GLU A 5 5.56 -19.98 -4.57
CA GLU A 5 6.97 -20.20 -4.91
C GLU A 5 7.82 -19.03 -4.42
N PHE A 6 7.29 -17.81 -4.53
CA PHE A 6 7.97 -16.61 -4.06
C PHE A 6 8.14 -16.58 -2.55
N ILE A 7 7.11 -16.89 -1.76
CA ILE A 7 7.26 -16.95 -0.30
C ILE A 7 8.29 -17.98 0.12
N LYS A 8 8.31 -19.15 -0.53
CA LYS A 8 9.32 -20.18 -0.26
C LYS A 8 10.74 -19.68 -0.57
N ALA A 9 10.90 -18.95 -1.66
CA ALA A 9 12.19 -18.35 -2.03
C ALA A 9 12.64 -17.28 -1.02
N ILE A 10 11.71 -16.48 -0.49
CA ILE A 10 12.00 -15.52 0.61
C ILE A 10 12.44 -16.29 1.85
N GLU A 11 11.70 -17.31 2.28
CA GLU A 11 12.02 -18.10 3.47
C GLU A 11 13.41 -18.77 3.35
N GLU A 12 13.71 -19.38 2.21
CA GLU A 12 15.02 -19.97 1.92
C GLU A 12 16.15 -18.92 1.96
N TYR A 13 15.88 -17.71 1.46
CA TYR A 13 16.83 -16.60 1.53
C TYR A 13 17.09 -16.14 2.96
N LEU A 14 16.04 -15.96 3.76
CA LEU A 14 16.16 -15.53 5.15
C LEU A 14 16.96 -16.56 5.97
N ILE A 15 16.65 -17.85 5.82
CA ILE A 15 17.38 -18.94 6.49
C ILE A 15 18.86 -18.95 6.09
N LYS A 16 19.15 -18.84 4.79
CA LYS A 16 20.54 -18.87 4.28
C LYS A 16 21.39 -17.74 4.85
N ASN A 17 20.78 -16.59 5.10
CA ASN A 17 21.45 -15.38 5.56
C ASN A 17 21.30 -15.14 7.07
N GLU A 18 20.73 -16.11 7.80
CA GLU A 18 20.52 -16.03 9.25
C GLU A 18 19.70 -14.79 9.68
N ILE A 19 18.74 -14.40 8.84
CA ILE A 19 17.86 -13.24 9.08
C ILE A 19 16.59 -13.72 9.78
N ASP A 20 16.37 -13.25 11.00
CA ASP A 20 15.12 -13.49 11.73
C ASP A 20 14.09 -12.40 11.41
N ILE A 21 13.12 -12.72 10.55
CA ILE A 21 12.07 -11.78 10.13
C ILE A 21 11.20 -11.29 11.29
N ASP A 22 11.04 -12.11 12.34
CA ASP A 22 10.20 -11.79 13.51
C ASP A 22 10.80 -10.63 14.33
N THR A 23 12.07 -10.28 14.06
CA THR A 23 12.79 -9.22 14.77
C THR A 23 13.06 -7.98 13.91
N VAL A 24 12.63 -8.00 12.63
CA VAL A 24 12.85 -6.87 11.72
C VAL A 24 11.95 -5.69 12.08
N THR A 25 12.54 -4.52 12.23
CA THR A 25 11.86 -3.25 12.49
C THR A 25 12.41 -2.13 11.62
N ALA A 26 11.69 -1.02 11.53
CA ALA A 26 12.18 0.17 10.82
C ALA A 26 13.49 0.71 11.40
N ASP A 27 13.73 0.51 12.71
CA ASP A 27 14.91 1.04 13.41
C ASP A 27 16.15 0.18 13.23
N ASN A 28 15.99 -1.11 12.90
CA ASN A 28 17.13 -2.05 12.79
C ASN A 28 17.40 -2.54 11.37
N ILE A 29 16.54 -2.24 10.40
CA ILE A 29 16.71 -2.69 9.01
C ILE A 29 18.04 -2.23 8.37
N ASP A 30 18.57 -1.09 8.82
CA ASP A 30 19.86 -0.54 8.38
C ASP A 30 21.07 -1.06 9.18
N CYS A 31 20.88 -2.02 10.09
CA CYS A 31 21.99 -2.69 10.78
C CYS A 31 22.61 -3.77 9.88
N GLU A 32 23.90 -4.09 10.06
CA GLU A 32 24.64 -5.11 9.28
C GLU A 32 23.88 -6.45 9.12
N ASN A 33 23.09 -6.83 10.13
CA ASN A 33 22.29 -8.06 10.14
C ASN A 33 21.12 -8.06 9.14
N TYR A 34 20.62 -6.89 8.73
CA TYR A 34 19.43 -6.75 7.88
C TYR A 34 19.67 -5.95 6.61
N GLU A 35 20.84 -5.30 6.44
CA GLU A 35 21.25 -4.65 5.19
C GLU A 35 21.16 -5.60 3.98
N GLN A 36 21.32 -6.91 4.21
CA GLN A 36 21.19 -7.95 3.19
C GLN A 36 19.76 -8.09 2.63
N LEU A 37 18.74 -7.56 3.31
CA LEU A 37 17.40 -7.44 2.74
C LEU A 37 17.35 -6.35 1.68
N LEU A 38 18.07 -5.25 1.91
CA LEU A 38 18.07 -4.06 1.05
C LEU A 38 18.95 -4.23 -0.18
N TRP A 39 20.04 -4.99 -0.05
CA TRP A 39 21.06 -5.08 -1.08
C TRP A 39 21.27 -6.53 -1.53
N GLY A 40 21.25 -6.72 -2.85
CA GLY A 40 22.00 -7.82 -3.48
C GLY A 40 21.32 -9.19 -3.48
N ASN A 41 20.06 -9.27 -3.87
CA ASN A 41 19.48 -10.55 -4.29
C ASN A 41 18.62 -10.41 -5.55
N ASP A 42 18.60 -11.46 -6.36
CA ASP A 42 17.84 -11.51 -7.62
C ASP A 42 16.41 -12.08 -7.39
N ILE A 43 15.98 -12.24 -6.14
CA ILE A 43 14.70 -12.82 -5.78
C ILE A 43 13.67 -11.70 -5.62
N PHE A 44 13.99 -10.71 -4.79
CA PHE A 44 13.08 -9.63 -4.43
C PHE A 44 13.78 -8.26 -4.27
N ASP A 45 13.01 -7.22 -4.52
CA ASP A 45 13.24 -5.86 -4.04
C ASP A 45 12.55 -5.71 -2.67
N PHE A 46 13.30 -5.39 -1.62
CA PHE A 46 12.75 -5.14 -0.29
C PHE A 46 12.52 -3.64 -0.11
N ARG A 47 11.28 -3.28 0.21
CA ARG A 47 10.91 -1.91 0.56
C ARG A 47 10.29 -1.87 1.93
N PHE A 48 10.45 -0.76 2.63
CA PHE A 48 9.85 -0.60 3.94
C PHE A 48 9.35 0.81 4.16
N GLY A 49 8.41 0.93 5.09
CA GLY A 49 7.98 2.20 5.67
C GLY A 49 8.20 2.18 7.18
N ALA A 50 7.58 3.10 7.90
CA ALA A 50 7.69 3.14 9.36
C ALA A 50 7.10 1.89 10.05
N THR A 51 6.09 1.25 9.43
CA THR A 51 5.27 0.24 10.11
C THR A 51 5.31 -1.16 9.49
N ARG A 52 5.91 -1.30 8.31
CA ARG A 52 5.84 -2.56 7.54
C ARG A 52 7.01 -2.72 6.59
N GLY A 53 7.32 -3.99 6.31
CA GLY A 53 8.20 -4.41 5.23
C GLY A 53 7.39 -4.99 4.06
N CYS A 54 7.96 -4.88 2.86
CA CYS A 54 7.39 -5.35 1.61
C CYS A 54 8.43 -6.11 0.80
N PHE A 55 8.10 -7.33 0.41
CA PHE A 55 8.86 -8.11 -0.58
C PHE A 55 8.18 -8.02 -1.94
N ILE A 56 8.90 -7.47 -2.92
CA ILE A 56 8.41 -7.29 -4.30
C ILE A 56 9.24 -8.22 -5.20
N PRO A 57 8.65 -9.09 -6.02
CA PRO A 57 9.42 -9.92 -6.95
C PRO A 57 10.33 -9.06 -7.83
N ALA A 58 11.62 -9.41 -7.91
CA ALA A 58 12.62 -8.60 -8.61
C ALA A 58 12.35 -8.49 -10.12
N TYR A 59 11.70 -9.50 -10.71
CA TYR A 59 11.41 -9.55 -12.14
C TYR A 59 9.91 -9.64 -12.42
N ASN A 60 9.39 -8.70 -13.21
CA ASN A 60 7.99 -8.61 -13.64
C ASN A 60 7.00 -8.75 -12.46
N PRO A 61 7.03 -7.83 -11.48
CA PRO A 61 6.19 -7.94 -10.30
C PRO A 61 4.71 -7.87 -10.68
N SER A 62 3.94 -8.87 -10.26
CA SER A 62 2.47 -8.89 -10.36
C SER A 62 1.78 -8.85 -9.00
N PHE A 63 2.55 -9.02 -7.92
CA PHE A 63 2.07 -8.96 -6.53
C PHE A 63 3.17 -8.41 -5.62
N VAL A 64 2.77 -8.03 -4.41
CA VAL A 64 3.64 -7.61 -3.30
C VAL A 64 3.26 -8.44 -2.09
N PHE A 65 4.27 -8.94 -1.37
CA PHE A 65 4.07 -9.46 -0.02
C PHE A 65 4.36 -8.38 1.01
N LYS A 66 3.51 -8.26 2.03
CA LYS A 66 3.60 -7.29 3.11
C LYS A 66 3.57 -8.00 4.46
N PHE A 67 4.25 -7.43 5.44
CA PHE A 67 4.17 -7.82 6.83
C PHE A 67 4.37 -6.60 7.73
N ASP A 68 3.73 -6.63 8.89
CA ASP A 68 3.86 -5.58 9.90
C ASP A 68 5.15 -5.81 10.70
N PHE A 69 5.88 -4.75 11.04
CA PHE A 69 7.07 -4.88 11.90
C PHE A 69 6.68 -5.22 13.35
N ASP A 70 7.51 -6.03 14.02
CA ASP A 70 7.25 -6.47 15.40
C ASP A 70 7.24 -5.30 16.39
N GLY A 71 6.44 -5.43 17.45
CA GLY A 71 6.32 -4.44 18.52
C GLY A 71 5.47 -3.20 18.18
N LEU A 72 4.97 -3.10 16.95
CA LEU A 72 3.96 -2.10 16.60
C LEU A 72 2.58 -2.66 16.93
N TRP A 73 1.84 -1.94 17.76
CA TRP A 73 0.56 -2.32 18.39
C TRP A 73 -0.59 -2.57 17.41
N GLU A 74 -0.33 -2.57 16.12
CA GLU A 74 -1.32 -2.30 15.08
C GLU A 74 -1.13 -3.29 13.94
N GLU A 75 -2.12 -4.15 13.75
CA GLU A 75 -2.21 -5.08 12.62
C GLU A 75 -2.57 -4.29 11.33
N TYR A 76 -1.66 -3.42 10.84
CA TYR A 76 -1.87 -2.54 9.69
C TYR A 76 -2.35 -3.32 8.46
N CYS A 77 -1.68 -4.43 8.14
CA CYS A 77 -2.10 -5.29 7.03
C CYS A 77 -3.49 -5.92 7.25
N ALA A 78 -3.88 -6.19 8.50
CA ALA A 78 -5.23 -6.65 8.82
C ALA A 78 -6.27 -5.52 8.72
N ALA A 79 -5.91 -4.29 9.11
CA ALA A 79 -6.75 -3.10 8.96
C ALA A 79 -7.06 -2.82 7.48
N GLU A 80 -6.04 -2.88 6.59
CA GLU A 80 -6.26 -2.81 5.13
C GLU A 80 -7.26 -3.87 4.66
N ARG A 81 -7.15 -5.09 5.20
CA ARG A 81 -8.09 -6.15 4.84
C ARG A 81 -9.51 -5.86 5.34
N GLY A 82 -9.65 -5.24 6.51
CA GLY A 82 -10.92 -4.75 7.04
C GLY A 82 -11.54 -3.69 6.12
N PHE A 83 -10.79 -2.62 5.85
CA PHE A 83 -11.25 -1.53 4.99
C PHE A 83 -11.56 -1.98 3.57
N TYR A 84 -10.82 -2.94 3.01
CA TYR A 84 -11.15 -3.49 1.70
C TYR A 84 -12.54 -4.15 1.67
N LYS A 85 -12.90 -4.90 2.72
CA LYS A 85 -14.24 -5.51 2.81
C LYS A 85 -15.34 -4.46 2.90
N GLU A 86 -15.10 -3.40 3.67
CA GLU A 86 -16.05 -2.29 3.78
C GLU A 86 -16.18 -1.51 2.47
N ALA A 87 -15.06 -1.27 1.77
CA ALA A 87 -15.06 -0.67 0.44
C ALA A 87 -15.85 -1.53 -0.56
N CYS A 88 -15.71 -2.86 -0.51
CA CYS A 88 -16.52 -3.78 -1.32
C CYS A 88 -18.02 -3.62 -1.05
N ALA A 89 -18.43 -3.50 0.21
CA ALA A 89 -19.82 -3.30 0.59
C ALA A 89 -20.41 -1.99 0.05
N GLN A 90 -19.56 -1.01 -0.28
CA GLN A 90 -19.93 0.30 -0.84
C GLN A 90 -19.69 0.39 -2.36
N GLY A 91 -19.29 -0.70 -3.02
CA GLY A 91 -19.02 -0.70 -4.46
C GLY A 91 -17.70 -0.02 -4.86
N LEU A 92 -16.78 0.18 -3.92
CA LEU A 92 -15.49 0.85 -4.11
C LEU A 92 -14.31 -0.12 -4.31
N GLN A 93 -14.57 -1.42 -4.46
CA GLN A 93 -13.52 -2.46 -4.56
C GLN A 93 -12.50 -2.23 -5.68
N LYS A 94 -12.88 -1.51 -6.73
CA LYS A 94 -12.00 -1.21 -7.87
C LYS A 94 -11.04 -0.04 -7.58
N CYS A 95 -11.30 0.75 -6.55
CA CYS A 95 -10.48 1.89 -6.13
C CYS A 95 -9.28 1.48 -5.28
N PHE A 96 -9.26 0.23 -4.79
CA PHE A 96 -8.22 -0.30 -3.92
C PHE A 96 -7.58 -1.54 -4.54
N THR A 97 -6.36 -1.86 -4.12
CA THR A 97 -5.81 -3.21 -4.31
C THR A 97 -6.46 -4.16 -3.32
N LYS A 98 -6.70 -5.40 -3.73
CA LYS A 98 -7.22 -6.40 -2.82
C LYS A 98 -6.08 -7.00 -2.01
N ILE A 99 -6.19 -6.92 -0.69
CA ILE A 99 -5.26 -7.58 0.22
C ILE A 99 -5.82 -8.92 0.73
N TYR A 100 -4.95 -9.90 0.77
CA TYR A 100 -5.25 -11.24 1.28
C TYR A 100 -4.25 -11.59 2.37
N LYS A 101 -4.73 -12.19 3.46
CA LYS A 101 -3.84 -12.94 4.34
C LYS A 101 -3.44 -14.22 3.61
N PHE A 102 -2.14 -14.47 3.49
CA PHE A 102 -1.62 -15.56 2.68
C PHE A 102 -1.16 -16.73 3.53
N ASP A 103 -0.09 -16.53 4.29
CA ASP A 103 0.59 -17.56 5.07
C ASP A 103 1.46 -16.91 6.14
N TYR A 104 2.46 -17.63 6.63
CA TYR A 104 3.45 -17.18 7.60
C TYR A 104 4.87 -17.40 7.08
N ILE A 105 5.80 -16.56 7.51
CA ILE A 105 7.24 -16.87 7.51
C ILE A 105 7.64 -16.82 8.98
N SER A 106 8.16 -17.93 9.53
CA SER A 106 8.29 -18.09 10.98
C SER A 106 6.95 -17.80 11.69
N ASN A 107 6.90 -16.84 12.62
CA ASN A 107 5.69 -16.44 13.33
C ASN A 107 5.04 -15.19 12.74
N THR A 108 5.69 -14.56 11.77
CA THR A 108 5.23 -13.32 11.12
C THR A 108 4.14 -13.60 10.08
N PRO A 109 2.93 -13.03 10.24
CA PRO A 109 1.87 -13.18 9.25
C PRO A 109 2.21 -12.42 7.95
N MET A 110 2.11 -13.14 6.83
CA MET A 110 2.32 -12.57 5.51
C MET A 110 1.00 -12.28 4.81
N TYR A 111 0.91 -11.09 4.24
CA TYR A 111 -0.19 -10.64 3.41
C TYR A 111 0.30 -10.41 1.99
N TYR A 112 -0.60 -10.49 1.00
CA TYR A 112 -0.25 -10.11 -0.35
C TYR A 112 -1.37 -9.34 -1.04
N CYS A 113 -0.97 -8.49 -1.99
CA CYS A 113 -1.87 -7.76 -2.88
C CYS A 113 -1.30 -7.74 -4.30
N GLU A 114 -2.13 -7.36 -5.28
CA GLU A 114 -1.66 -7.06 -6.63
C GLU A 114 -0.62 -5.93 -6.60
N TYR A 115 0.41 -6.03 -7.43
CA TYR A 115 1.42 -4.98 -7.56
C TYR A 115 0.82 -3.80 -8.31
N ALA A 116 0.89 -2.62 -7.69
CA ALA A 116 0.56 -1.36 -8.33
C ALA A 116 1.85 -0.60 -8.62
N SER A 117 2.04 -0.18 -9.88
CA SER A 117 3.16 0.69 -10.23
C SER A 117 2.93 2.08 -9.65
N THR A 118 3.94 2.63 -8.99
CA THR A 118 3.92 4.02 -8.55
C THR A 118 4.26 4.92 -9.73
N PRO A 119 3.56 6.05 -9.91
CA PRO A 119 3.90 7.02 -10.93
C PRO A 119 5.18 7.75 -10.49
N PHE A 120 6.35 7.21 -10.81
CA PHE A 120 7.50 8.10 -10.99
C PHE A 120 7.20 8.94 -12.24
N ALA A 121 6.70 10.15 -12.05
CA ALA A 121 6.54 11.17 -13.10
C ALA A 121 5.50 10.85 -14.20
N HIS A 122 4.21 10.91 -13.88
CA HIS A 122 3.29 11.46 -14.88
C HIS A 122 3.47 12.98 -14.86
N ASP A 123 4.37 13.49 -15.72
CA ASP A 123 4.60 14.91 -16.05
C ASP A 123 3.37 15.59 -16.68
N ARG A 124 2.16 15.10 -16.38
CA ARG A 124 0.93 15.73 -16.82
C ARG A 124 0.73 16.98 -15.99
N HIS A 125 1.06 18.11 -16.62
CA HIS A 125 0.61 19.41 -16.17
C HIS A 125 -0.89 19.53 -16.40
N LEU A 126 -1.65 19.57 -15.31
CA LEU A 126 -3.07 19.92 -15.35
C LEU A 126 -3.24 21.39 -15.74
N SER A 127 -4.21 21.66 -16.62
CA SER A 127 -4.70 23.02 -16.84
C SER A 127 -5.38 23.58 -15.58
N GLU A 128 -5.49 24.90 -15.47
CA GLU A 128 -6.16 25.53 -14.31
C GLU A 128 -7.62 25.08 -14.18
N ALA A 129 -8.33 24.91 -15.30
CA ALA A 129 -9.71 24.40 -15.30
C ALA A 129 -9.80 22.96 -14.76
N GLU A 130 -8.83 22.09 -15.09
CA GLU A 130 -8.77 20.74 -14.53
C GLU A 130 -8.46 20.75 -13.05
N LYS A 131 -7.51 21.59 -12.60
CA LYS A 131 -7.20 21.76 -11.17
C LYS A 131 -8.43 22.23 -10.41
N GLU A 132 -9.14 23.23 -10.92
CA GLU A 132 -10.36 23.76 -10.30
C GLU A 132 -11.45 22.68 -10.23
N ALA A 133 -11.66 21.93 -11.31
CA ALA A 133 -12.60 20.82 -11.33
C ALA A 133 -12.29 19.77 -10.25
N VAL A 134 -11.04 19.29 -10.17
CA VAL A 134 -10.62 18.31 -9.14
C VAL A 134 -10.74 18.92 -7.73
N THR A 135 -10.30 20.15 -7.55
CA THR A 135 -10.34 20.86 -6.26
C THR A 135 -11.76 21.06 -5.76
N SER A 136 -12.72 21.27 -6.67
CA SER A 136 -14.13 21.37 -6.31
C SER A 136 -14.68 20.09 -5.67
N HIS A 137 -14.14 18.91 -6.04
CA HIS A 137 -14.49 17.64 -5.40
C HIS A 137 -13.82 17.51 -4.02
N THR A 138 -12.51 17.71 -3.94
CA THR A 138 -11.76 17.55 -2.69
C THR A 138 -12.20 18.54 -1.60
N SER A 139 -12.55 19.78 -1.99
CA SER A 139 -12.97 20.83 -1.05
C SER A 139 -14.30 20.53 -0.35
N LYS A 140 -15.21 19.75 -0.98
CA LYS A 140 -16.47 19.30 -0.34
C LYS A 140 -16.22 18.50 0.94
N PHE A 141 -15.05 17.86 1.02
CA PHE A 141 -14.69 16.95 2.10
C PHE A 141 -13.49 17.45 2.91
N GLY A 142 -13.24 18.77 2.94
CA GLY A 142 -12.18 19.36 3.77
C GLY A 142 -10.77 19.26 3.17
N GLY A 143 -10.66 18.96 1.87
CA GLY A 143 -9.39 19.03 1.13
C GLY A 143 -8.35 17.98 1.55
N PRO A 144 -8.66 16.67 1.47
CA PRO A 144 -7.64 15.65 1.71
C PRO A 144 -6.44 15.88 0.78
N LYS A 145 -5.24 15.69 1.31
CA LYS A 145 -4.00 15.85 0.54
C LYS A 145 -3.90 14.68 -0.44
N ILE A 146 -4.36 14.90 -1.67
CA ILE A 146 -4.27 13.94 -2.77
C ILE A 146 -3.58 14.64 -3.95
N PRO A 147 -2.58 14.01 -4.59
CA PRO A 147 -1.97 14.56 -5.80
C PRO A 147 -3.03 14.82 -6.87
N LEU A 148 -3.16 16.07 -7.30
CA LEU A 148 -4.24 16.49 -8.21
C LEU A 148 -4.23 15.71 -9.53
N THR A 149 -3.04 15.40 -10.06
CA THR A 149 -2.89 14.60 -11.29
C THR A 149 -3.48 13.20 -11.12
N TRP A 150 -3.16 12.51 -10.03
CA TRP A 150 -3.72 11.19 -9.74
C TRP A 150 -5.23 11.27 -9.51
N ALA A 151 -5.71 12.28 -8.77
CA ALA A 151 -7.15 12.48 -8.56
C ALA A 151 -7.91 12.73 -9.87
N LYS A 152 -7.33 13.50 -10.81
CA LYS A 152 -7.90 13.71 -12.14
C LYS A 152 -8.03 12.39 -12.91
N GLU A 153 -6.97 11.59 -12.92
CA GLU A 153 -6.95 10.30 -13.61
C GLU A 153 -7.89 9.29 -12.95
N PHE A 154 -8.02 9.33 -11.63
CA PHE A 154 -9.02 8.58 -10.88
C PHE A 154 -10.43 8.94 -11.34
N ILE A 155 -10.75 10.24 -11.43
CA ILE A 155 -12.06 10.71 -11.94
C ILE A 155 -12.27 10.27 -13.38
N ASP A 156 -11.26 10.37 -14.24
CA ASP A 156 -11.36 9.98 -15.65
C ASP A 156 -11.63 8.47 -15.82
N TYR A 157 -11.04 7.64 -14.95
CA TYR A 157 -11.18 6.19 -15.01
C TYR A 157 -12.46 5.69 -14.31
N HIS A 158 -12.69 6.08 -13.06
CA HIS A 158 -13.76 5.57 -12.21
C HIS A 158 -15.03 6.41 -12.23
N GLY A 159 -14.95 7.65 -12.71
CA GLY A 159 -16.04 8.62 -12.71
C GLY A 159 -16.09 9.50 -11.46
N ALA A 160 -16.59 10.73 -11.64
CA ALA A 160 -16.69 11.74 -10.58
C ALA A 160 -17.56 11.32 -9.40
N GLU A 161 -18.67 10.59 -9.64
CA GLU A 161 -19.52 10.07 -8.57
C GLU A 161 -18.79 9.03 -7.70
N THR A 162 -18.01 8.15 -8.33
CA THR A 162 -17.17 7.18 -7.62
C THR A 162 -16.09 7.89 -6.82
N PHE A 163 -15.52 8.96 -7.36
CA PHE A 163 -14.54 9.77 -6.64
C PHE A 163 -15.12 10.43 -5.38
N ASP A 164 -16.32 11.02 -5.46
CA ASP A 164 -16.98 11.60 -4.27
C ASP A 164 -17.27 10.53 -3.20
N LYS A 165 -17.74 9.34 -3.59
CA LYS A 165 -17.93 8.21 -2.66
C LYS A 165 -16.62 7.71 -2.06
N PHE A 166 -15.57 7.66 -2.88
CA PHE A 166 -14.21 7.30 -2.44
C PHE A 166 -13.70 8.30 -1.40
N LEU A 167 -13.80 9.61 -1.65
CA LEU A 167 -13.38 10.65 -0.70
C LEU A 167 -14.11 10.53 0.63
N GLN A 168 -15.43 10.36 0.59
CA GLN A 168 -16.23 10.14 1.79
C GLN A 168 -15.77 8.89 2.57
N PHE A 169 -15.52 7.79 1.86
CA PHE A 169 -15.06 6.55 2.46
C PHE A 169 -13.72 6.72 3.17
N VAL A 170 -12.70 7.23 2.48
CA VAL A 170 -11.34 7.32 3.01
C VAL A 170 -11.27 8.28 4.22
N ILE A 171 -12.00 9.39 4.18
CA ILE A 171 -12.07 10.34 5.30
C ILE A 171 -12.76 9.71 6.51
N SER A 172 -13.87 8.98 6.29
CA SER A 172 -14.59 8.29 7.37
C SER A 172 -13.78 7.17 8.06
N ARG A 173 -12.63 6.81 7.48
CA ARG A 173 -11.71 5.77 7.96
C ARG A 173 -10.34 6.31 8.35
N GLY A 174 -10.13 7.63 8.30
CA GLY A 174 -8.83 8.21 8.62
C GLY A 174 -7.72 7.85 7.62
N ILE A 175 -8.08 7.42 6.41
CA ILE A 175 -7.13 7.13 5.34
C ILE A 175 -6.83 8.47 4.65
N ASN A 176 -5.70 9.07 4.99
CA ASN A 176 -5.38 10.46 4.63
C ASN A 176 -3.99 10.66 4.02
N ASP A 177 -3.16 9.62 3.97
CA ASP A 177 -1.76 9.69 3.55
C ASP A 177 -1.60 9.32 2.07
N PHE A 178 -2.16 10.13 1.18
CA PHE A 178 -2.07 9.87 -0.27
C PHE A 178 -0.82 10.54 -0.85
N HIS A 179 0.25 9.76 -1.00
CA HIS A 179 1.45 10.15 -1.73
C HIS A 179 1.93 8.99 -2.60
N ASP A 180 2.99 9.23 -3.39
CA ASP A 180 3.44 8.33 -4.47
C ASP A 180 3.83 6.91 -4.02
N ASN A 181 3.95 6.64 -2.72
CA ASN A 181 4.21 5.30 -2.19
C ASN A 181 2.96 4.59 -1.63
N ASN A 182 1.77 5.22 -1.69
CA ASN A 182 0.52 4.66 -1.18
C ASN A 182 -0.59 4.58 -2.26
N ILE A 183 -0.39 5.30 -3.38
CA ILE A 183 -1.28 5.32 -4.55
C ILE A 183 -0.50 5.00 -5.82
N GLY A 184 -1.18 4.35 -6.77
CA GLY A 184 -0.54 3.95 -8.02
C GLY A 184 -1.55 3.41 -9.02
N TYR A 185 -1.07 2.52 -9.90
CA TYR A 185 -1.84 2.02 -11.02
C TYR A 185 -1.66 0.51 -11.19
N ILE A 186 -2.75 -0.17 -11.52
CA ILE A 186 -2.73 -1.54 -12.05
C ILE A 186 -3.15 -1.44 -13.52
N GLY A 187 -2.18 -1.53 -14.43
CA GLY A 187 -2.39 -1.12 -15.81
C GLY A 187 -2.71 0.38 -15.86
N ASN A 188 -3.87 0.76 -16.41
CA ASN A 188 -4.35 2.15 -16.42
C ASN A 188 -5.36 2.45 -15.30
N ARG A 189 -5.62 1.52 -14.38
CA ARG A 189 -6.58 1.68 -13.28
C ARG A 189 -5.90 2.35 -12.09
N PRO A 190 -6.30 3.57 -11.70
CA PRO A 190 -5.81 4.22 -10.49
C PRO A 190 -6.32 3.47 -9.26
N VAL A 191 -5.43 3.17 -8.32
CA VAL A 191 -5.71 2.43 -7.09
C VAL A 191 -4.96 3.00 -5.90
N VAL A 192 -5.56 2.86 -4.73
CA VAL A 192 -4.86 2.98 -3.45
C VAL A 192 -4.38 1.59 -3.05
N PHE A 193 -3.10 1.47 -2.72
CA PHE A 193 -2.49 0.18 -2.39
C PHE A 193 -1.86 0.14 -1.00
N ASP A 194 -1.68 1.28 -0.35
CA ASP A 194 -1.51 1.39 1.10
C ASP A 194 -2.63 2.25 1.67
N TYR A 195 -3.48 1.65 2.49
CA TYR A 195 -4.72 2.28 2.95
C TYR A 195 -5.12 1.84 4.36
N ALA A 196 -4.14 1.49 5.19
CA ALA A 196 -4.37 1.24 6.61
C ALA A 196 -4.71 2.53 7.39
N GLY A 197 -4.42 3.70 6.80
CA GLY A 197 -4.58 5.00 7.45
C GLY A 197 -3.56 5.24 8.55
N PHE A 198 -3.64 6.40 9.18
CA PHE A 198 -2.98 6.66 10.46
C PHE A 198 -3.97 6.35 11.57
N PHE A 199 -3.76 5.25 12.29
CA PHE A 199 -4.56 4.98 13.49
C PHE A 199 -3.98 5.85 14.61
N GLU A 200 -4.60 7.00 14.90
CA GLU A 200 -4.49 7.50 16.28
C GLU A 200 -5.39 6.57 17.09
N PRO A 201 -4.87 5.74 18.02
CA PRO A 201 -5.73 5.01 18.93
C PRO A 201 -6.59 6.06 19.63
N SER A 202 -7.90 5.98 19.40
CA SER A 202 -8.86 6.84 20.08
C SER A 202 -8.52 6.75 21.57
N LYS A 203 -8.11 7.88 22.18
CA LYS A 203 -8.20 8.00 23.62
C LYS A 203 -9.67 7.77 23.94
N SER A 204 -9.95 6.56 24.44
CA SER A 204 -11.26 6.19 24.96
C SER A 204 -11.72 7.33 25.88
N CYS A 205 -12.84 7.95 25.52
CA CYS A 205 -13.59 8.81 26.44
C CYS A 205 -14.19 7.95 27.55
#